data_AF-A0A957H0D5-F1
#
_entry.id   AF-A0A957H0D5-F1
#
_cell.length_a   1.000
_cell.length_b   1.000
_cell.length_c   1.000
_cell.angle_alpha   90.00
_cell.angle_beta   90.00
_cell.angle_gamma   90.00
#
_symmetry.space_group_name_H-M   'P 1'
#
loop_
_entity.id
_entity.type
_entity.pdbx_description
1 polymer ?
#
loop_
_entity_poly.entity_id
_entity_poly.type
_entity_poly.pdbx_seq_one_letter_code
_entity_poly.pdbx_strand_id
1 'polypeptide(L)'
;MMFERVVAWLWRRLRPRAGWITFALLLVAVMTVAGSIQTAAWVRELDSTYTIAFWALILTLVLVQRGVRGWFAAPLLAGYGIVLITIVLSKAWPSAQIWAGWPASAVHIRLNLILYWTRLQTWIEAAQAGRSTRETIFFATLILALLWLLTCLAVWSSLRWYKPLHALSLLGLALLINNYYGDVSYVAAGVFVLVTVLLTTVIHFDALVLRWQAAGVDYSDEIRIEMLGLAAAIAVVLVMVAALLPAIPYRDLSRAFRRSESVNQAEETLGRVFAGVEQPAAGGSSGGGSQPGVFPRAFLLGNAPELHETAVLAAQTDGPIPAGYHWRGLSY
;
A
#
# COMPACT_ATOMS: atom_id res chain seq x y z
N MET A 1 -6.41 -27.64 28.52
CA MET A 1 -7.42 -28.57 27.96
C MET A 1 -8.43 -27.95 26.99
N MET A 2 -9.27 -26.96 27.34
CA MET A 2 -10.27 -26.41 26.38
C MET A 2 -9.61 -25.59 25.25
N PHE A 3 -8.58 -24.80 25.58
CA PHE A 3 -7.79 -24.03 24.61
C PHE A 3 -7.05 -24.93 23.60
N GLU A 4 -6.40 -26.00 24.06
CA GLU A 4 -5.71 -26.96 23.18
C GLU A 4 -6.67 -27.69 22.25
N ARG A 5 -7.90 -27.99 22.70
CA ARG A 5 -8.93 -28.59 21.84
C ARG A 5 -9.43 -27.59 20.79
N VAL A 6 -9.60 -26.33 21.14
CA VAL A 6 -9.95 -25.26 20.19
C VAL A 6 -8.80 -25.02 19.21
N VAL A 7 -7.56 -24.98 19.66
CA VAL A 7 -6.37 -24.83 18.83
C VAL A 7 -6.20 -26.04 17.91
N ALA A 8 -6.33 -27.27 18.41
CA ALA A 8 -6.24 -28.49 17.59
C ALA A 8 -7.43 -28.65 16.63
N TRP A 9 -8.60 -28.12 16.99
CA TRP A 9 -9.77 -28.05 16.10
C TRP A 9 -9.57 -26.99 15.02
N LEU A 10 -9.13 -25.77 15.36
CA LEU A 10 -8.73 -24.74 14.41
C LEU A 10 -7.62 -25.28 13.49
N TRP A 11 -6.62 -25.97 14.04
CA TRP A 11 -5.49 -26.53 13.32
C TRP A 11 -5.91 -27.56 12.27
N ARG A 12 -6.88 -28.43 12.61
CA ARG A 12 -7.44 -29.42 11.67
C ARG A 12 -8.43 -28.79 10.68
N ARG A 13 -9.19 -27.79 11.10
CA ARG A 13 -10.25 -27.13 10.29
C ARG A 13 -9.70 -26.10 9.32
N LEU A 14 -8.65 -25.38 9.71
CA LEU A 14 -8.01 -24.32 8.94
C LEU A 14 -6.75 -24.78 8.20
N ARG A 15 -6.32 -26.04 8.36
CA ARG A 15 -5.16 -26.60 7.65
C ARG A 15 -5.36 -26.30 6.16
N PRO A 16 -4.61 -25.36 5.56
CA PRO A 16 -4.82 -25.02 4.18
C PRO A 16 -4.50 -26.26 3.34
N ARG A 17 -5.28 -26.52 2.29
CA ARG A 17 -4.96 -27.60 1.34
C ARG A 17 -3.53 -27.45 0.77
N ALA A 18 -3.03 -26.22 0.68
CA ALA A 18 -1.67 -25.88 0.26
C ALA A 18 -0.64 -25.80 1.42
N GLY A 19 -1.00 -26.20 2.64
CA GLY A 19 -0.11 -26.19 3.80
C GLY A 19 0.10 -24.81 4.47
N TRP A 20 0.67 -24.84 5.68
CA TRP A 20 0.92 -23.64 6.52
C TRP A 20 1.98 -22.71 5.94
N ILE A 21 2.95 -23.24 5.21
CA ILE A 21 4.02 -22.44 4.59
C ILE A 21 3.43 -21.48 3.56
N THR A 22 2.56 -21.96 2.67
CA THR A 22 1.89 -21.13 1.66
C THR A 22 1.05 -20.03 2.29
N PHE A 23 0.35 -20.34 3.38
CA PHE A 23 -0.40 -19.33 4.15
C PHE A 23 0.53 -18.29 4.77
N ALA A 24 1.62 -18.70 5.42
CA ALA A 24 2.58 -17.79 6.03
C ALA A 24 3.23 -16.88 4.97
N LEU A 25 3.61 -17.41 3.82
CA LEU A 25 4.18 -16.64 2.72
C LEU A 25 3.17 -15.65 2.14
N LEU A 26 1.91 -16.05 1.91
CA LEU A 26 0.86 -15.13 1.48
C LEU A 26 0.60 -14.02 2.51
N LEU A 27 0.59 -14.38 3.79
CA LEU A 27 0.43 -13.43 4.88
C LEU A 27 1.57 -12.41 4.86
N VAL A 28 2.83 -12.85 4.82
CA VAL A 28 3.98 -11.94 4.77
C VAL A 28 3.94 -11.07 3.52
N ALA A 29 3.62 -11.62 2.34
CA ALA A 29 3.54 -10.84 1.10
C ALA A 29 2.52 -9.69 1.21
N VAL A 30 1.31 -10.00 1.70
CA VAL A 30 0.23 -9.03 1.85
C VAL A 30 0.55 -8.02 2.96
N MET A 31 1.09 -8.48 4.10
CA MET A 31 1.47 -7.60 5.21
C MET A 31 2.63 -6.66 4.83
N THR A 32 3.52 -7.09 3.95
CA THR A 32 4.61 -6.24 3.42
C THR A 32 4.04 -5.07 2.62
N VAL A 33 3.05 -5.31 1.76
CA VAL A 33 2.36 -4.23 1.03
C VAL A 33 1.55 -3.35 1.96
N ALA A 34 0.82 -3.93 2.91
CA ALA A 34 0.08 -3.16 3.91
C ALA A 34 0.99 -2.22 4.72
N GLY A 35 2.16 -2.71 5.13
CA GLY A 35 3.15 -1.91 5.84
C GLY A 35 3.78 -0.81 5.00
N SER A 36 4.04 -1.07 3.72
CA SER A 36 4.53 -0.04 2.78
C SER A 36 3.50 1.09 2.63
N ILE A 37 2.21 0.77 2.50
CA ILE A 37 1.15 1.79 2.42
C ILE A 37 1.05 2.60 3.72
N GLN A 38 1.17 1.97 4.87
CA GLN A 38 1.09 2.67 6.15
C GLN A 38 2.33 3.56 6.40
N THR A 39 3.52 3.07 6.06
CA THR A 39 4.78 3.84 6.20
C THR A 39 4.86 5.03 5.26
N ALA A 40 4.20 4.97 4.09
CA ALA A 40 4.04 6.11 3.21
C ALA A 40 3.21 7.25 3.85
N ALA A 41 2.45 6.97 4.92
CA ALA A 41 1.74 7.97 5.72
C ALA A 41 0.82 8.92 4.93
N TRP A 42 0.31 8.49 3.77
CA TRP A 42 -0.55 9.31 2.90
C TRP A 42 -1.69 10.01 3.63
N VAL A 43 -2.36 9.27 4.53
CA VAL A 43 -3.51 9.72 5.30
C VAL A 43 -3.63 8.88 6.59
N ARG A 44 -4.02 9.50 7.71
CA ARG A 44 -4.33 8.83 8.99
C ARG A 44 -5.33 7.67 8.88
N GLU A 45 -6.34 7.78 8.02
CA GLU A 45 -7.34 6.73 7.80
C GLU A 45 -6.72 5.39 7.33
N LEU A 46 -5.50 5.39 6.78
CA LEU A 46 -4.79 4.18 6.33
C LEU A 46 -4.07 3.43 7.46
N ASP A 47 -4.19 3.83 8.71
CA ASP A 47 -3.69 3.05 9.85
C ASP A 47 -4.35 1.65 9.96
N SER A 48 -5.50 1.48 9.32
CA SER A 48 -6.25 0.21 9.32
C SER A 48 -5.90 -0.74 8.17
N THR A 49 -4.85 -0.43 7.39
CA THR A 49 -4.43 -1.21 6.22
C THR A 49 -4.17 -2.68 6.57
N TYR A 50 -3.49 -2.97 7.68
CA TYR A 50 -3.24 -4.34 8.15
C TYR A 50 -4.52 -5.13 8.43
N THR A 51 -5.53 -4.50 9.04
CA THR A 51 -6.82 -5.12 9.35
C THR A 51 -7.55 -5.54 8.08
N ILE A 52 -7.60 -4.64 7.09
CA ILE A 52 -8.24 -4.92 5.80
C ILE A 52 -7.51 -6.04 5.06
N ALA A 53 -6.18 -5.96 4.96
CA ALA A 53 -5.33 -7.00 4.37
C ALA A 53 -5.54 -8.38 5.02
N PHE A 54 -5.54 -8.43 6.35
CA PHE A 54 -5.69 -9.67 7.10
C PHE A 54 -7.04 -10.33 6.81
N TRP A 55 -8.14 -9.58 6.92
CA TRP A 55 -9.47 -10.13 6.68
C TRP A 55 -9.72 -10.47 5.20
N ALA A 56 -9.18 -9.71 4.25
CA ALA A 56 -9.23 -10.04 2.83
C ALA A 56 -8.59 -11.42 2.58
N LEU A 57 -7.43 -11.66 3.19
CA LEU A 57 -6.70 -12.92 3.09
C LEU A 57 -7.51 -14.07 3.70
N ILE A 58 -8.00 -13.92 4.94
CA ILE A 58 -8.75 -14.96 5.65
C ILE A 58 -10.05 -15.32 4.93
N LEU A 59 -10.86 -14.32 4.54
CA LEU A 59 -12.14 -14.60 3.86
C LEU A 59 -11.94 -15.27 2.51
N THR A 60 -10.93 -14.83 1.75
CA THR A 60 -10.62 -15.45 0.46
C THR A 60 -10.11 -16.88 0.64
N LEU A 61 -9.23 -17.10 1.62
CA LEU A 61 -8.74 -18.44 1.96
C LEU A 61 -9.89 -19.38 2.29
N VAL A 62 -10.84 -18.95 3.13
CA VAL A 62 -12.02 -19.75 3.51
C VAL A 62 -12.87 -20.09 2.28
N LEU A 63 -13.16 -19.12 1.40
CA LEU A 63 -13.96 -19.35 0.19
C LEU A 63 -13.27 -20.31 -0.79
N VAL A 64 -11.95 -20.19 -0.96
CA VAL A 64 -11.16 -21.10 -1.80
C VAL A 64 -11.18 -22.51 -1.23
N GLN A 65 -10.95 -22.67 0.09
CA GLN A 65 -10.97 -23.97 0.75
C GLN A 65 -12.35 -24.65 0.67
N ARG A 66 -13.42 -23.87 0.78
CA ARG A 66 -14.80 -24.35 0.63
C ARG A 66 -15.17 -24.70 -0.81
N GLY A 67 -14.30 -24.45 -1.79
CA GLY A 67 -14.51 -24.80 -3.20
C GLY A 67 -15.58 -23.93 -3.89
N VAL A 68 -15.99 -22.81 -3.28
CA VAL A 68 -17.06 -21.93 -3.79
C VAL A 68 -16.72 -21.48 -5.21
N ARG A 69 -17.68 -21.56 -6.15
CA ARG A 69 -17.45 -21.19 -7.56
C ARG A 69 -17.16 -19.69 -7.64
N GLY A 70 -16.27 -19.29 -8.56
CA GLY A 70 -15.79 -17.90 -8.66
C GLY A 70 -16.92 -16.86 -8.79
N TRP A 71 -17.97 -17.18 -9.55
CA TRP A 71 -19.12 -16.28 -9.73
C TRP A 71 -19.92 -16.01 -8.44
N PHE A 72 -19.93 -16.94 -7.48
CA PHE A 72 -20.54 -16.71 -6.16
C PHE A 72 -19.56 -16.10 -5.16
N ALA A 73 -18.27 -16.43 -5.28
CA ALA A 73 -17.24 -15.88 -4.39
C ALA A 73 -16.99 -14.39 -4.64
N ALA A 74 -17.01 -13.93 -5.90
CA ALA A 74 -16.76 -12.54 -6.25
C ALA A 74 -17.75 -11.55 -5.59
N PRO A 75 -19.09 -11.70 -5.70
CA PRO A 75 -20.03 -10.79 -5.06
C PRO A 75 -19.97 -10.88 -3.53
N LEU A 76 -19.68 -12.06 -2.96
CA LEU A 76 -19.48 -12.19 -1.52
C LEU A 76 -18.25 -11.40 -1.06
N LEU A 77 -17.11 -11.56 -1.73
CA LEU A 77 -15.88 -10.82 -1.42
C LEU A 77 -16.05 -9.31 -1.60
N ALA A 78 -16.76 -8.88 -2.64
CA ALA A 78 -17.09 -7.47 -2.84
C ALA A 78 -17.98 -6.93 -1.72
N GLY A 79 -19.06 -7.65 -1.37
CA GLY A 79 -19.97 -7.26 -0.30
C GLY A 79 -19.28 -7.19 1.07
N TYR A 80 -18.50 -8.22 1.44
CA TYR A 80 -17.71 -8.22 2.67
C TYR A 80 -16.67 -7.10 2.68
N GLY A 81 -16.01 -6.84 1.55
CA GLY A 81 -15.05 -5.74 1.43
C GLY A 81 -15.70 -4.38 1.69
N ILE A 82 -16.83 -4.10 1.03
CA ILE A 82 -17.59 -2.86 1.23
C ILE A 82 -17.99 -2.70 2.70
N VAL A 83 -18.57 -3.75 3.29
CA VAL A 83 -19.02 -3.71 4.70
C VAL A 83 -17.84 -3.49 5.63
N LEU A 84 -16.74 -4.24 5.48
CA LEU A 84 -15.59 -4.14 6.37
C LEU A 84 -14.89 -2.79 6.24
N ILE A 85 -14.64 -2.31 5.04
CA ILE A 85 -14.00 -1.00 4.79
C ILE A 85 -14.87 0.10 5.41
N THR A 86 -16.18 0.04 5.22
CA THR A 86 -17.11 1.02 5.81
C THR A 86 -17.06 0.98 7.34
N ILE A 87 -17.13 -0.21 7.95
CA ILE A 87 -17.08 -0.36 9.43
C ILE A 87 -15.76 0.18 9.99
N VAL A 88 -14.65 -0.12 9.33
CA VAL A 88 -13.29 0.26 9.75
C VAL A 88 -13.09 1.77 9.61
N LEU A 89 -13.38 2.34 8.44
CA LEU A 89 -13.17 3.77 8.18
C LEU A 89 -14.14 4.67 8.93
N SER A 90 -15.39 4.23 9.12
CA SER A 90 -16.34 4.97 9.96
C SER A 90 -16.00 4.90 11.44
N LYS A 91 -15.15 3.96 11.88
CA LYS A 91 -14.96 3.62 13.30
C LYS A 91 -16.31 3.27 13.96
N ALA A 92 -17.18 2.59 13.21
CA ALA A 92 -18.53 2.24 13.67
C ALA A 92 -18.49 1.38 14.93
N TRP A 93 -17.49 0.52 15.10
CA TRP A 93 -17.40 -0.32 16.29
C TRP A 93 -16.88 0.48 17.50
N PRO A 94 -17.65 0.58 18.59
CA PRO A 94 -17.21 1.31 19.79
C PRO A 94 -16.01 0.60 20.43
N SER A 95 -15.03 1.39 20.88
CA SER A 95 -13.92 0.85 21.67
C SER A 95 -14.44 0.35 23.02
N ALA A 96 -13.69 -0.56 23.66
CA ALA A 96 -14.04 -1.08 24.99
C ALA A 96 -14.21 0.03 26.04
N GLN A 97 -13.52 1.16 25.87
CA GLN A 97 -13.59 2.32 26.76
C GLN A 97 -14.89 3.12 26.62
N ILE A 98 -15.51 3.12 25.44
CA ILE A 98 -16.74 3.88 25.14
C ILE A 98 -17.97 2.96 25.24
N TRP A 99 -17.77 1.67 25.51
CA TRP A 99 -18.84 0.71 25.58
C TRP A 99 -19.73 0.96 26.82
N ALA A 100 -20.93 1.47 26.59
CA ALA A 100 -21.93 1.79 27.62
C ALA A 100 -23.23 0.97 27.44
N GLY A 101 -23.12 -0.23 26.87
CA GLY A 101 -24.25 -1.11 26.56
C GLY A 101 -24.81 -0.94 25.14
N TRP A 102 -25.78 -1.78 24.78
CA TRP A 102 -26.29 -1.88 23.41
C TRP A 102 -26.98 -0.60 22.88
N PRO A 103 -27.87 0.08 23.64
CA PRO A 103 -28.54 1.28 23.14
C PRO A 103 -27.55 2.40 22.78
N ALA A 104 -26.56 2.66 23.64
CA ALA A 104 -25.51 3.65 23.39
C ALA A 104 -24.62 3.24 22.20
N SER A 105 -24.26 1.96 22.11
CA SER A 105 -23.46 1.42 20.99
C SER A 105 -24.19 1.56 19.66
N ALA A 106 -25.50 1.31 19.62
CA ALA A 106 -26.31 1.46 18.41
C ALA A 106 -26.35 2.92 17.92
N VAL A 107 -26.40 3.89 18.84
CA VAL A 107 -26.30 5.31 18.51
C VAL A 107 -24.92 5.66 17.97
N HIS A 108 -23.85 5.21 18.62
CA HIS A 108 -22.46 5.40 18.16
C HIS A 108 -22.24 4.87 16.75
N ILE A 109 -22.67 3.64 16.48
CA ILE A 109 -22.61 3.02 15.15
C ILE A 109 -23.33 3.89 14.11
N ARG A 110 -24.57 4.30 14.41
CA ARG A 110 -25.38 5.11 13.49
C ARG A 110 -24.74 6.46 13.19
N LEU A 111 -24.30 7.19 14.20
CA LEU A 111 -23.68 8.50 14.03
C LEU A 111 -22.40 8.42 13.20
N ASN A 112 -21.54 7.46 13.49
CA ASN A 112 -20.28 7.27 12.76
C ASN A 112 -20.49 6.85 11.30
N LEU A 113 -21.50 6.01 11.03
CA LEU A 113 -21.87 5.67 9.66
C LEU A 113 -22.41 6.88 8.89
N ILE A 114 -23.24 7.71 9.53
CA ILE A 114 -23.74 8.96 8.94
C ILE A 114 -22.56 9.89 8.64
N LEU A 115 -21.66 10.12 9.61
CA LEU A 115 -20.49 10.96 9.43
C LEU A 115 -19.60 10.49 8.28
N TYR A 116 -19.33 9.17 8.19
CA TYR A 116 -18.58 8.59 7.08
C TYR A 116 -19.25 8.90 5.73
N TRP A 117 -20.56 8.69 5.62
CA TRP A 117 -21.29 8.93 4.39
C TRP A 117 -21.33 10.41 4.01
N THR A 118 -21.52 11.30 4.98
CA THR A 118 -21.47 12.75 4.77
C THR A 118 -20.09 13.21 4.31
N ARG A 119 -19.00 12.70 4.89
CA ARG A 119 -17.62 13.00 4.42
C ARG A 119 -17.38 12.52 3.00
N LEU A 120 -17.95 11.38 2.63
CA LEU A 120 -17.85 10.83 1.28
C LEU A 120 -18.67 11.67 0.28
N GLN A 121 -19.88 12.06 0.64
CA GLN A 121 -20.74 12.95 -0.17
C GLN A 121 -20.10 14.32 -0.38
N THR A 122 -19.58 14.95 0.67
CA THR A 122 -18.91 16.25 0.58
C THR A 122 -17.68 16.22 -0.32
N TRP A 123 -16.92 15.14 -0.31
CA TRP A 123 -15.83 14.94 -1.28
C TRP A 123 -16.36 14.83 -2.72
N ILE A 124 -17.41 14.03 -2.96
CA ILE A 124 -18.01 13.86 -4.29
C ILE A 124 -18.54 15.19 -4.84
N GLU A 125 -19.26 15.95 -4.02
CA GLU A 125 -19.79 17.26 -4.38
C GLU A 125 -18.67 18.26 -4.72
N ALA A 126 -17.60 18.28 -3.92
CA ALA A 126 -16.43 19.11 -4.20
C ALA A 126 -15.75 18.71 -5.53
N ALA A 127 -15.62 17.41 -5.79
CA ALA A 127 -15.03 16.91 -7.03
C ALA A 127 -15.87 17.27 -8.27
N GLN A 128 -17.20 17.10 -8.21
CA GLN A 128 -18.10 17.48 -9.30
C GLN A 128 -18.13 19.00 -9.54
N ALA A 129 -18.01 19.79 -8.47
CA ALA A 129 -17.94 21.25 -8.56
C ALA A 129 -16.54 21.77 -8.93
N GLY A 130 -15.55 20.89 -9.15
CA GLY A 130 -14.17 21.26 -9.46
C GLY A 130 -13.48 22.07 -8.35
N ARG A 131 -13.90 21.90 -7.10
CA ARG A 131 -13.33 22.57 -5.92
C ARG A 131 -12.27 21.69 -5.26
N SER A 132 -11.29 22.30 -4.61
CA SER A 132 -10.34 21.56 -3.79
C SER A 132 -10.96 21.16 -2.46
N THR A 133 -10.72 19.93 -2.00
CA THR A 133 -11.18 19.44 -0.70
C THR A 133 -10.04 18.88 0.12
N ARG A 134 -10.12 19.06 1.44
CA ARG A 134 -9.22 18.43 2.42
C ARG A 134 -9.75 17.09 2.91
N GLU A 135 -10.93 16.66 2.43
CA GLU A 135 -11.47 15.36 2.80
C GLU A 135 -10.64 14.24 2.18
N THR A 136 -10.18 13.33 3.03
CA THR A 136 -9.31 12.22 2.65
C THR A 136 -10.03 10.87 2.63
N ILE A 137 -11.29 10.84 3.07
CA ILE A 137 -12.04 9.59 3.27
C ILE A 137 -12.19 8.79 1.97
N PHE A 138 -12.45 9.48 0.85
CA PHE A 138 -12.62 8.82 -0.45
C PHE A 138 -11.31 8.18 -0.92
N PHE A 139 -10.19 8.89 -0.75
CA PHE A 139 -8.86 8.35 -1.05
C PHE A 139 -8.57 7.10 -0.21
N ALA A 140 -8.82 7.15 1.10
CA ALA A 140 -8.63 6.01 1.97
C ALA A 140 -9.52 4.81 1.57
N THR A 141 -10.79 5.05 1.26
CA THR A 141 -11.72 4.02 0.76
C THR A 141 -11.19 3.38 -0.52
N LEU A 142 -10.68 4.16 -1.47
CA LEU A 142 -10.13 3.67 -2.73
C LEU A 142 -8.89 2.79 -2.52
N ILE A 143 -7.92 3.25 -1.72
CA ILE A 143 -6.69 2.50 -1.43
C ILE A 143 -6.99 1.19 -0.70
N LEU A 144 -7.88 1.22 0.31
CA LEU A 144 -8.27 0.01 1.04
C LEU A 144 -9.07 -0.96 0.16
N ALA A 145 -9.91 -0.46 -0.74
CA ALA A 145 -10.64 -1.30 -1.71
C ALA A 145 -9.68 -1.97 -2.70
N LEU A 146 -8.69 -1.23 -3.21
CA LEU A 146 -7.65 -1.77 -4.09
C LEU A 146 -6.83 -2.84 -3.37
N LEU A 147 -6.39 -2.57 -2.13
CA LEU A 147 -5.67 -3.56 -1.33
C LEU A 147 -6.50 -4.82 -1.08
N TRP A 148 -7.78 -4.67 -0.74
CA TRP A 148 -8.71 -5.78 -0.56
C TRP A 148 -8.79 -6.64 -1.83
N LEU A 149 -9.08 -6.01 -2.97
CA LEU A 149 -9.22 -6.70 -4.26
C LEU A 149 -7.94 -7.40 -4.69
N LEU A 150 -6.79 -6.74 -4.58
CA LEU A 150 -5.50 -7.31 -4.92
C LEU A 150 -5.12 -8.48 -4.00
N THR A 151 -5.43 -8.38 -2.70
CA THR A 151 -5.23 -9.48 -1.75
C THR A 151 -6.12 -10.67 -2.09
N CYS A 152 -7.41 -10.43 -2.37
CA CYS A 152 -8.34 -11.47 -2.81
C CYS A 152 -7.84 -12.14 -4.09
N LEU A 153 -7.40 -11.36 -5.08
CA LEU A 153 -6.88 -11.88 -6.33
C LEU A 153 -5.60 -12.70 -6.11
N ALA A 154 -4.69 -12.24 -5.25
CA ALA A 154 -3.44 -12.94 -4.91
C ALA A 154 -3.70 -14.31 -4.28
N VAL A 155 -4.61 -14.38 -3.31
CA VAL A 155 -4.99 -15.65 -2.68
C VAL A 155 -5.70 -16.56 -3.68
N TRP A 156 -6.63 -16.03 -4.48
CA TRP A 156 -7.41 -16.81 -5.44
C TRP A 156 -6.55 -17.38 -6.58
N SER A 157 -5.67 -16.57 -7.19
CA SER A 157 -4.80 -17.02 -8.29
C SER A 157 -3.76 -18.04 -7.81
N SER A 158 -3.22 -17.83 -6.61
CA SER A 158 -2.21 -18.70 -6.00
C SER A 158 -2.78 -20.08 -5.69
N LEU A 159 -3.94 -20.13 -5.05
CA LEU A 159 -4.47 -21.38 -4.48
C LEU A 159 -5.46 -22.10 -5.40
N ARG A 160 -6.15 -21.40 -6.32
CA ARG A 160 -7.14 -22.01 -7.20
C ARG A 160 -6.66 -22.20 -8.63
N TRP A 161 -5.88 -21.25 -9.15
CA TRP A 161 -5.34 -21.35 -10.51
C TRP A 161 -3.93 -21.91 -10.56
N TYR A 162 -3.24 -22.04 -9.43
CA TYR A 162 -1.83 -22.41 -9.34
C TYR A 162 -0.93 -21.49 -10.20
N LYS A 163 -1.33 -20.22 -10.34
CA LYS A 163 -0.64 -19.18 -11.11
C LYS A 163 -0.40 -17.96 -10.22
N PRO A 164 0.54 -18.05 -9.25
CA PRO A 164 0.76 -16.98 -8.27
C PRO A 164 1.29 -15.68 -8.91
N LEU A 165 2.14 -15.78 -9.94
CA LEU A 165 2.81 -14.63 -10.55
C LEU A 165 1.86 -13.58 -11.13
N HIS A 166 0.70 -13.96 -11.66
CA HIS A 166 -0.23 -13.00 -12.27
C HIS A 166 -0.77 -11.98 -11.25
N ALA A 167 -1.11 -12.44 -10.05
CA ALA A 167 -1.65 -11.55 -9.03
C ALA A 167 -0.56 -10.95 -8.16
N LEU A 168 0.52 -11.68 -7.90
CA LEU A 168 1.68 -11.15 -7.16
C LEU A 168 2.39 -10.04 -7.96
N SER A 169 2.42 -10.11 -9.29
CA SER A 169 2.94 -9.00 -10.11
C SER A 169 2.08 -7.74 -9.99
N LEU A 170 0.74 -7.85 -9.94
CA LEU A 170 -0.14 -6.71 -9.68
C LEU A 170 0.06 -6.14 -8.27
N LEU A 171 0.22 -7.01 -7.27
CA LEU A 171 0.49 -6.61 -5.89
C LEU A 171 1.87 -5.95 -5.75
N GLY A 172 2.87 -6.46 -6.46
CA GLY A 172 4.21 -5.89 -6.55
C GLY A 172 4.27 -4.59 -7.34
N LEU A 173 3.45 -4.45 -8.38
CA LEU A 173 3.29 -3.19 -9.12
C LEU A 173 2.67 -2.11 -8.22
N ALA A 174 1.64 -2.46 -7.44
CA ALA A 174 1.06 -1.55 -6.46
C ALA A 174 2.09 -1.12 -5.39
N LEU A 175 2.92 -2.06 -4.92
CA LEU A 175 4.03 -1.77 -4.01
C LEU A 175 5.07 -0.82 -4.63
N LEU A 176 5.44 -1.05 -5.90
CA LEU A 176 6.41 -0.21 -6.61
C LEU A 176 5.89 1.21 -6.79
N ILE A 177 4.62 1.35 -7.20
CA ILE A 177 3.95 2.66 -7.32
C ILE A 177 3.89 3.35 -5.96
N ASN A 178 3.52 2.63 -4.90
CA ASN A 178 3.47 3.19 -3.54
C ASN A 178 4.86 3.64 -3.07
N ASN A 179 5.91 2.83 -3.26
CA ASN A 179 7.26 3.21 -2.88
C ASN A 179 7.77 4.41 -3.69
N TYR A 180 7.44 4.48 -4.99
CA TYR A 180 7.85 5.58 -5.86
C TYR A 180 7.29 6.93 -5.40
N TYR A 181 6.00 6.98 -5.04
CA TYR A 181 5.38 8.23 -4.60
C TYR A 181 5.46 8.47 -3.08
N GLY A 182 5.61 7.40 -2.29
CA GLY A 182 5.60 7.46 -0.83
C GLY A 182 6.96 7.65 -0.18
N ASP A 183 8.04 7.73 -0.97
CA ASP A 183 9.45 7.77 -0.51
C ASP A 183 9.77 6.70 0.55
N VAL A 184 9.18 5.51 0.38
CA VAL A 184 9.26 4.41 1.35
C VAL A 184 10.52 3.57 1.10
N SER A 185 11.13 3.09 2.18
CA SER A 185 12.29 2.20 2.15
C SER A 185 12.15 1.02 1.17
N TYR A 186 13.19 0.81 0.36
CA TYR A 186 13.30 -0.30 -0.59
C TYR A 186 13.34 -1.69 0.07
N VAL A 187 13.51 -1.76 1.41
CA VAL A 187 13.51 -3.02 2.16
C VAL A 187 12.20 -3.80 1.96
N ALA A 188 11.06 -3.11 1.94
CA ALA A 188 9.76 -3.74 1.70
C ALA A 188 9.69 -4.41 0.31
N ALA A 189 10.27 -3.77 -0.71
CA ALA A 189 10.34 -4.36 -2.05
C ALA A 189 11.23 -5.61 -2.08
N GLY A 190 12.39 -5.57 -1.41
CA GLY A 190 13.28 -6.74 -1.30
C GLY A 190 12.61 -7.93 -0.59
N VAL A 191 11.95 -7.68 0.55
CA VAL A 191 11.18 -8.71 1.27
C VAL A 191 10.05 -9.26 0.40
N PHE A 192 9.33 -8.39 -0.32
CA PHE A 192 8.26 -8.82 -1.20
C PHE A 192 8.75 -9.73 -2.34
N VAL A 193 9.88 -9.40 -2.96
CA VAL A 193 10.52 -10.23 -3.99
C VAL A 193 10.91 -11.58 -3.43
N LEU A 194 11.56 -11.61 -2.26
CA LEU A 194 11.96 -12.84 -1.59
C LEU A 194 10.76 -13.76 -1.34
N VAL A 195 9.70 -13.23 -0.75
CA VAL A 195 8.50 -13.98 -0.44
C VAL A 195 7.77 -14.44 -1.70
N THR A 196 7.75 -13.62 -2.76
CA THR A 196 7.12 -13.95 -4.05
C THR A 196 7.82 -15.13 -4.73
N VAL A 197 9.15 -15.17 -4.73
CA VAL A 197 9.94 -16.28 -5.27
C VAL A 197 9.66 -17.55 -4.48
N LEU A 198 9.76 -17.49 -3.14
CA LEU A 198 9.49 -18.64 -2.28
C LEU A 198 8.07 -19.17 -2.46
N LEU A 199 7.07 -18.29 -2.48
CA LEU A 199 5.67 -18.65 -2.65
C LEU A 199 5.43 -19.31 -4.01
N THR A 200 6.05 -18.79 -5.06
CA THR A 200 5.96 -19.36 -6.41
C THR A 200 6.57 -20.75 -6.46
N THR A 201 7.74 -20.95 -5.84
CA THR A 201 8.37 -22.27 -5.75
C THR A 201 7.50 -23.26 -4.99
N VAL A 202 6.94 -22.87 -3.84
CA VAL A 202 6.07 -23.75 -3.04
C VAL A 202 4.83 -24.17 -3.82
N ILE A 203 4.13 -23.21 -4.45
CA ILE A 203 2.93 -23.52 -5.23
C ILE A 203 3.25 -24.39 -6.44
N HIS A 204 4.38 -24.14 -7.11
CA HIS A 204 4.83 -24.96 -8.23
C HIS A 204 5.14 -26.40 -7.80
N PHE A 205 5.84 -26.55 -6.67
CA PHE A 205 6.14 -27.85 -6.08
C PHE A 205 4.86 -28.60 -5.68
N ASP A 206 3.91 -27.93 -5.02
CA ASP A 206 2.62 -28.53 -4.65
C ASP A 206 1.86 -29.03 -5.89
N ALA A 207 1.88 -28.27 -6.99
CA ALA A 207 1.28 -28.67 -8.26
C ALA A 207 1.99 -29.88 -8.90
N LEU A 208 3.31 -29.99 -8.74
CA LEU A 208 4.11 -31.10 -9.24
C LEU A 208 3.85 -32.37 -8.43
N VAL A 209 3.79 -32.27 -7.11
CA VAL A 209 3.43 -33.38 -6.20
C VAL A 209 2.06 -33.95 -6.56
N LEU A 210 1.06 -33.10 -6.83
CA LEU A 210 -0.26 -33.56 -7.27
C LEU A 210 -0.20 -34.37 -8.57
N ARG A 211 0.70 -34.01 -9.50
CA ARG A 211 0.91 -34.76 -10.75
C ARG A 211 1.62 -36.09 -10.52
N TRP A 212 2.64 -36.12 -9.66
CA TRP A 212 3.34 -37.36 -9.29
C TRP A 212 2.44 -38.33 -8.55
N GLN A 213 1.62 -37.85 -7.63
CA GLN A 213 0.60 -38.66 -6.95
C GLN A 213 -0.40 -39.26 -7.94
N ALA A 214 -0.85 -38.48 -8.93
CA ALA A 214 -1.73 -38.98 -9.99
C ALA A 214 -1.04 -40.02 -10.90
N ALA A 215 0.29 -39.95 -11.04
CA ALA A 215 1.09 -40.88 -11.82
C ALA A 215 1.64 -42.08 -11.01
N GLY A 216 1.38 -42.15 -9.70
CA GLY A 216 1.90 -43.20 -8.82
C GLY A 216 3.43 -43.15 -8.63
N VAL A 217 4.04 -41.98 -8.80
CA VAL A 217 5.48 -41.79 -8.62
C VAL A 217 5.77 -41.42 -7.16
N ASP A 218 6.59 -42.23 -6.50
CA ASP A 218 7.09 -41.93 -5.15
C ASP A 218 8.09 -40.76 -5.20
N TYR A 219 8.01 -39.90 -4.18
CA TYR A 219 8.89 -38.75 -4.00
C TYR A 219 9.34 -38.66 -2.55
N SER A 220 10.53 -38.09 -2.32
CA SER A 220 11.03 -37.81 -0.96
C SER A 220 10.54 -36.45 -0.47
N ASP A 221 10.15 -36.38 0.80
CA ASP A 221 9.78 -35.12 1.47
C ASP A 221 10.96 -34.16 1.63
N GLU A 222 12.21 -34.65 1.61
CA GLU A 222 13.43 -33.84 1.75
C GLU A 222 13.62 -32.86 0.58
N ILE A 223 13.16 -33.25 -0.62
CA ILE A 223 13.24 -32.44 -1.85
C ILE A 223 12.58 -31.07 -1.63
N ARG A 224 11.54 -31.00 -0.81
CA ARG A 224 10.83 -29.75 -0.52
C ARG A 224 11.72 -28.74 0.21
N ILE A 225 12.52 -29.19 1.18
CA ILE A 225 13.39 -28.33 1.97
C ILE A 225 14.59 -27.87 1.12
N GLU A 226 15.17 -28.77 0.33
CA GLU A 226 16.25 -28.44 -0.61
C GLU A 226 15.81 -27.40 -1.63
N MET A 227 14.63 -27.58 -2.22
CA MET A 227 14.07 -26.67 -3.22
C MET A 227 13.71 -25.30 -2.63
N LEU A 228 13.24 -25.26 -1.38
CA LEU A 228 13.05 -24.01 -0.63
C LEU A 228 14.37 -23.28 -0.37
N GLY A 229 15.43 -24.02 0.02
CA GLY A 229 16.77 -23.48 0.21
C GLY A 229 17.34 -22.89 -1.08
N LEU A 230 17.21 -23.61 -2.21
CA LEU A 230 17.62 -23.13 -3.53
C LEU A 230 16.82 -21.87 -3.93
N ALA A 231 15.51 -21.87 -3.75
CA ALA A 231 14.67 -20.72 -4.06
C ALA A 231 15.00 -19.50 -3.19
N ALA A 232 15.32 -19.69 -1.91
CA ALA A 232 15.79 -18.64 -1.04
C ALA A 232 17.12 -18.05 -1.54
N ALA A 233 18.08 -18.90 -1.93
CA ALA A 233 19.35 -18.46 -2.50
C ALA A 233 19.16 -17.66 -3.79
N ILE A 234 18.33 -18.15 -4.72
CA ILE A 234 17.98 -17.45 -5.97
C ILE A 234 17.34 -16.10 -5.65
N ALA A 235 16.42 -16.05 -4.70
CA ALA A 235 15.76 -14.82 -4.30
C ALA A 235 16.74 -13.80 -3.70
N VAL A 236 17.68 -14.23 -2.86
CA VAL A 236 18.74 -13.36 -2.32
C VAL A 236 19.61 -12.81 -3.46
N VAL A 237 20.03 -13.66 -4.40
CA VAL A 237 20.78 -13.21 -5.58
C VAL A 237 19.97 -12.19 -6.38
N LEU A 238 18.68 -12.42 -6.58
CA LEU A 238 17.80 -11.51 -7.30
C LEU A 238 17.69 -10.15 -6.61
N VAL A 239 17.54 -10.14 -5.27
CA VAL A 239 17.51 -8.91 -4.47
C VAL A 239 18.85 -8.17 -4.53
N MET A 240 19.97 -8.89 -4.44
CA MET A 240 21.31 -8.30 -4.57
C MET A 240 21.51 -7.66 -5.94
N VAL A 241 21.16 -8.38 -7.01
CA VAL A 241 21.22 -7.85 -8.39
C VAL A 241 20.31 -6.64 -8.53
N ALA A 242 19.07 -6.69 -8.03
CA ALA A 242 18.16 -5.55 -8.07
C ALA A 242 18.67 -4.33 -7.29
N ALA A 243 19.39 -4.53 -6.19
CA ALA A 243 20.03 -3.45 -5.44
C ALA A 243 21.26 -2.86 -6.15
N LEU A 244 21.94 -3.66 -6.98
CA LEU A 244 23.08 -3.24 -7.81
C LEU A 244 22.62 -2.52 -9.09
N LEU A 245 21.41 -2.81 -9.58
CA LEU A 245 20.81 -2.08 -10.69
C LEU A 245 20.58 -0.62 -10.27
N PRO A 246 21.21 0.35 -10.97
CA PRO A 246 20.90 1.76 -10.73
C PRO A 246 19.41 1.97 -10.96
N ALA A 247 18.73 2.63 -10.02
CA ALA A 247 17.36 3.09 -10.23
C ALA A 247 17.35 3.94 -11.50
N ILE A 248 16.85 3.39 -12.61
CA ILE A 248 16.88 4.04 -13.91
C ILE A 248 16.18 5.39 -13.73
N PRO A 249 16.88 6.54 -13.85
CA PRO A 249 16.24 7.82 -13.73
C PRO A 249 15.38 8.01 -14.98
N TYR A 250 14.09 7.69 -14.88
CA TYR A 250 13.07 7.76 -15.94
C TYR A 250 12.75 9.21 -16.39
N ARG A 251 13.73 10.13 -16.29
CA ARG A 251 13.62 11.55 -16.63
C ARG A 251 13.18 11.79 -18.08
N ASP A 252 13.47 10.86 -18.99
CA ASP A 252 13.06 11.00 -20.40
C ASP A 252 11.67 10.41 -20.69
N LEU A 253 11.26 9.36 -19.97
CA LEU A 253 9.89 8.83 -20.09
C LEU A 253 8.87 9.77 -19.43
N SER A 254 9.26 10.44 -18.34
CA SER A 254 8.42 11.44 -17.67
C SER A 254 8.30 12.74 -18.46
N ARG A 255 9.32 13.15 -19.22
CA ARG A 255 9.22 14.29 -20.15
C ARG A 255 8.23 14.03 -21.29
N ALA A 256 8.20 12.82 -21.85
CA ALA A 256 7.23 12.44 -22.87
C ALA A 256 5.80 12.43 -22.33
N PHE A 257 5.60 11.91 -21.10
CA PHE A 257 4.30 11.90 -20.44
C PHE A 257 3.81 13.30 -20.01
N ARG A 258 4.68 14.15 -19.46
CA ARG A 258 4.37 15.54 -19.05
C ARG A 258 4.14 16.51 -20.21
N ARG A 259 4.54 16.14 -21.43
CA ARG A 259 4.29 16.95 -22.63
C ARG A 259 2.87 16.78 -23.16
N SER A 260 2.14 15.75 -22.70
CA SER A 260 0.74 15.55 -23.02
C SER A 260 -0.13 16.48 -22.17
N GLU A 261 -0.78 17.45 -22.82
CA GLU A 261 -1.66 18.43 -22.17
C GLU A 261 -2.77 17.75 -21.34
N SER A 262 -3.24 16.58 -21.79
CA SER A 262 -4.22 15.75 -21.07
C SER A 262 -3.71 15.18 -19.74
N VAL A 263 -2.40 14.91 -19.62
CA VAL A 263 -1.80 14.37 -18.38
C VAL A 263 -1.66 15.48 -17.35
N ASN A 264 -1.26 16.68 -17.78
CA ASN A 264 -1.17 17.84 -16.88
C ASN A 264 -2.55 18.27 -16.38
N GLN A 265 -3.57 18.29 -17.25
CA GLN A 265 -4.95 18.56 -16.84
C GLN A 265 -5.47 17.50 -15.86
N ALA A 266 -5.14 16.22 -16.07
CA ALA A 266 -5.49 15.15 -15.14
C ALA A 266 -4.77 15.29 -13.80
N GLU A 267 -3.46 15.60 -13.79
CA GLU A 267 -2.69 15.85 -12.56
C GLU A 267 -3.23 17.05 -11.78
N GLU A 268 -3.55 18.16 -12.44
CA GLU A 268 -4.15 19.33 -11.79
C GLU A 268 -5.54 19.04 -11.22
N THR A 269 -6.36 18.28 -11.96
CA THR A 269 -7.69 17.87 -11.51
C THR A 269 -7.58 16.93 -10.31
N LEU A 270 -6.70 15.92 -10.37
CA LEU A 270 -6.45 14.99 -9.29
C LEU A 270 -5.84 15.70 -8.07
N GLY A 271 -4.87 16.59 -8.28
CA GLY A 271 -4.24 17.38 -7.22
C GLY A 271 -5.23 18.29 -6.51
N ARG A 272 -6.20 18.85 -7.25
CA ARG A 272 -7.30 19.63 -6.65
C ARG A 272 -8.23 18.75 -5.83
N VAL A 273 -8.68 17.65 -6.40
CA VAL A 273 -9.66 16.73 -5.79
C VAL A 273 -9.07 15.96 -4.59
N PHE A 274 -7.76 15.73 -4.57
CA PHE A 274 -7.03 15.05 -3.50
C PHE A 274 -6.09 15.98 -2.72
N ALA A 275 -6.39 17.29 -2.67
CA ALA A 275 -5.52 18.28 -2.01
C ALA A 275 -5.28 18.03 -0.51
N GLY A 276 -6.14 17.23 0.15
CA GLY A 276 -5.96 16.82 1.54
C GLY A 276 -5.02 15.63 1.76
N VAL A 277 -4.57 14.95 0.71
CA VAL A 277 -3.65 13.81 0.81
C VAL A 277 -2.23 14.35 0.97
N GLU A 278 -1.54 13.91 2.03
CA GLU A 278 -0.13 14.27 2.21
C GLU A 278 0.66 13.66 1.06
N GLN A 279 1.44 14.47 0.34
CA GLN A 279 2.42 13.97 -0.61
C GLN A 279 3.71 13.78 0.19
N PRO A 280 4.14 12.53 0.45
CA PRO A 280 5.44 12.29 1.05
C PRO A 280 6.46 12.97 0.15
N ALA A 281 7.30 13.84 0.73
CA ALA A 281 8.26 14.61 -0.04
C ALA A 281 9.09 13.62 -0.87
N ALA A 282 8.93 13.64 -2.20
CA ALA A 282 9.72 12.80 -3.09
C ALA A 282 11.19 13.03 -2.73
N GLY A 283 11.87 11.99 -2.28
CA GLY A 283 13.18 12.02 -1.63
C GLY A 283 14.09 13.12 -2.16
N GLY A 284 14.09 14.25 -1.45
CA GLY A 284 15.24 15.09 -1.36
C GLY A 284 16.23 14.30 -0.52
N SER A 285 17.26 13.78 -1.18
CA SER A 285 18.47 13.27 -0.55
C SER A 285 18.75 14.00 0.77
N SER A 286 19.04 13.24 1.82
CA SER A 286 19.73 13.69 3.02
C SER A 286 21.11 14.25 2.66
N GLY A 287 21.09 15.44 2.09
CA GLY A 287 22.20 16.26 1.64
C GLY A 287 21.56 17.56 1.19
N GLY A 288 21.86 18.64 1.92
CA GLY A 288 21.33 19.98 1.67
C GLY A 288 21.46 20.37 0.20
N GLY A 289 20.39 20.14 -0.54
CA GLY A 289 20.27 20.43 -1.96
C GLY A 289 19.16 21.43 -2.10
N SER A 290 19.53 22.70 -2.00
CA SER A 290 18.67 23.84 -2.27
C SER A 290 17.89 23.59 -3.57
N GLN A 291 16.56 23.48 -3.49
CA GLN A 291 15.72 23.69 -4.68
C GLN A 291 16.08 25.08 -5.24
N PRO A 292 16.35 25.22 -6.55
CA PRO A 292 16.57 26.54 -7.12
C PRO A 292 15.30 27.37 -6.95
N GLY A 293 15.35 28.40 -6.11
CA GLY A 293 14.29 29.41 -6.01
C GLY A 293 13.29 29.29 -4.86
N VAL A 294 13.48 28.39 -3.88
CA VAL A 294 12.62 28.35 -2.67
C VAL A 294 13.43 28.72 -1.44
N PHE A 295 13.04 29.81 -0.78
CA PHE A 295 13.66 30.22 0.48
C PHE A 295 13.43 29.15 1.57
N PRO A 296 14.46 28.77 2.35
CA PRO A 296 14.31 27.82 3.44
C PRO A 296 13.19 28.25 4.39
N ARG A 297 12.22 27.36 4.64
CA ARG A 297 11.05 27.65 5.48
C ARG A 297 11.34 27.52 6.99
N ALA A 298 12.55 27.08 7.35
CA ALA A 298 13.00 26.93 8.73
C ALA A 298 14.17 27.88 8.99
N PHE A 299 13.89 29.10 9.45
CA PHE A 299 14.89 29.92 10.12
C PHE A 299 14.92 29.52 11.59
N LEU A 300 15.75 28.54 11.92
CA LEU A 300 16.14 28.32 13.31
C LEU A 300 16.96 29.56 13.74
N LEU A 301 16.46 30.30 14.72
CA LEU A 301 17.00 31.56 15.27
C LEU A 301 18.41 31.44 15.91
N GLY A 302 19.23 30.45 15.52
CA GLY A 302 20.52 30.16 16.15
C GLY A 302 21.67 29.77 15.22
N ASN A 303 21.44 29.58 13.91
CA ASN A 303 22.52 29.23 12.99
C ASN A 303 22.82 30.36 12.01
N ALA A 304 24.12 30.62 11.79
CA ALA A 304 24.59 31.59 10.82
C ALA A 304 24.11 31.21 9.40
N PRO A 305 23.62 32.16 8.60
CA PRO A 305 23.25 31.86 7.22
C PRO A 305 24.51 31.43 6.47
N GLU A 306 24.51 30.20 5.95
CA GLU A 306 25.56 29.76 5.04
C GLU A 306 25.47 30.61 3.77
N LEU A 307 26.29 31.66 3.71
CA LEU A 307 26.43 32.54 2.54
C LEU A 307 27.03 31.73 1.39
N HIS A 308 26.16 31.16 0.57
CA HIS A 308 26.55 30.59 -0.70
C HIS A 308 26.74 31.73 -1.71
N GLU A 309 27.84 31.73 -2.47
CA GLU A 309 28.13 32.71 -3.55
C GLU A 309 27.23 32.52 -4.79
N THR A 310 26.03 31.99 -4.61
CA THR A 310 25.08 31.77 -5.70
C THR A 310 24.25 33.03 -5.88
N ALA A 311 24.34 33.65 -7.06
CA ALA A 311 23.51 34.80 -7.41
C ALA A 311 22.01 34.41 -7.37
N VAL A 312 21.27 34.96 -6.41
CA VAL A 312 19.83 34.66 -6.20
C VAL A 312 18.89 35.66 -6.89
N LEU A 313 19.37 36.87 -7.17
CA LEU A 313 18.59 37.96 -7.74
C LEU A 313 19.52 38.91 -8.50
N ALA A 314 19.18 39.24 -9.75
CA ALA A 314 19.74 40.37 -10.47
C ALA A 314 18.63 41.41 -10.67
N ALA A 315 18.88 42.66 -10.27
CA ALA A 315 17.92 43.75 -10.41
C ALA A 315 18.60 44.92 -11.14
N GLN A 316 17.85 45.57 -12.02
CA GLN A 316 18.28 46.77 -12.73
C GLN A 316 17.44 47.95 -12.24
N THR A 317 18.08 49.07 -11.92
CA THR A 317 17.41 50.27 -11.38
C THR A 317 17.77 51.49 -12.22
N ASP A 318 16.79 52.34 -12.50
CA ASP A 318 16.95 53.56 -13.32
C ASP A 318 17.52 54.76 -12.52
N GLY A 319 18.07 54.54 -11.32
CA GLY A 319 18.62 55.60 -10.45
C GLY A 319 19.54 55.09 -9.34
N PRO A 320 20.21 55.98 -8.58
CA PRO A 320 21.11 55.61 -7.49
C PRO A 320 20.34 54.93 -6.36
N ILE A 321 20.84 53.78 -5.89
CA ILE A 321 20.19 52.98 -4.82
C ILE A 321 20.39 53.69 -3.46
N PRO A 322 19.32 54.14 -2.80
CA PRO A 322 19.36 54.68 -1.43
C PRO A 322 19.90 53.66 -0.42
N ALA A 323 20.66 54.12 0.58
CA ALA A 323 21.11 53.29 1.69
C ALA A 323 19.89 52.78 2.49
N GLY A 324 19.74 51.45 2.62
CA GLY A 324 18.65 50.82 3.40
C GLY A 324 17.64 49.97 2.61
N TYR A 325 17.93 49.62 1.35
CA TYR A 325 17.08 48.71 0.58
C TYR A 325 17.00 47.31 1.21
N HIS A 326 15.78 46.85 1.45
CA HIS A 326 15.48 45.51 1.91
C HIS A 326 14.60 44.80 0.87
N TRP A 327 15.11 43.70 0.32
CA TRP A 327 14.32 42.83 -0.57
C TRP A 327 13.48 41.89 0.28
N ARG A 328 12.21 42.26 0.51
CA ARG A 328 11.29 41.46 1.31
C ARG A 328 10.88 40.21 0.53
N GLY A 329 11.35 39.03 0.96
CA GLY A 329 11.01 37.75 0.33
C GLY A 329 9.71 37.12 0.83
N LEU A 330 9.45 37.13 2.14
CA LEU A 330 8.28 36.53 2.77
C LEU A 330 7.93 37.27 4.08
N SER A 331 6.69 37.13 4.52
CA SER A 331 6.22 37.60 5.83
C SER A 331 5.67 36.41 6.60
N TYR A 332 5.98 36.34 7.89
CA TYR A 332 5.40 35.40 8.84
C TYR A 332 4.45 36.14 9.76
#